data_AF-G2GZY8-F1
#
_entry.id   AF-G2GZY8-F1
#
_cell.length_a   1.000
_cell.length_b   1.000
_cell.length_c   1.000
_cell.angle_alpha   90.00
_cell.angle_beta   90.00
_cell.angle_gamma   90.00
#
_symmetry.space_group_name_H-M   'P 1'
#
loop_
_entity.id
_entity.type
_entity.pdbx_description
1 polymer ?
#
loop_
_entity_poly.entity_id
_entity_poly.type
_entity_poly.pdbx_seq_one_letter_code
_entity_poly.pdbx_strand_id
1 'polypeptide(L)'
;EKEKAAISTLASRYGVFFFYRGKQALDGQMAGVIKNFVQENRLAVVPVSVDGVINPALPRSRLDRGHSRRMGIAHFPALFLVEPKDQRYQPLAYGFMTQDALARQFLAVATGFKPNF
;
A
#
# COMPACT_ATOMS: atom_id res chain seq x y z
N GLU A 1 11.31 6.33 -17.85
CA GLU A 1 11.14 7.69 -17.31
C GLU A 1 9.68 8.12 -17.14
N LYS A 2 8.79 7.95 -18.14
CA LYS A 2 7.36 8.32 -18.04
C LYS A 2 6.64 7.74 -16.82
N GLU A 3 6.90 6.47 -16.49
CA GLU A 3 6.27 5.78 -15.36
C GLU A 3 6.64 6.41 -14.00
N LYS A 4 7.93 6.72 -13.77
CA LYS A 4 8.37 7.38 -12.52
C LYS A 4 7.77 8.79 -12.37
N ALA A 5 7.68 9.56 -13.46
CA ALA A 5 7.06 10.87 -13.43
C ALA A 5 5.56 10.77 -13.09
N ALA A 6 4.83 9.83 -13.71
CA ALA A 6 3.43 9.58 -13.42
C ALA A 6 3.21 9.14 -11.97
N ILE A 7 4.01 8.18 -11.47
CA ILE A 7 3.93 7.73 -10.08
C ILE A 7 4.20 8.88 -9.12
N SER A 8 5.19 9.74 -9.38
CA SER A 8 5.48 10.92 -8.55
C SER A 8 4.30 11.90 -8.50
N THR A 9 3.66 12.20 -9.64
CA THR A 9 2.45 13.03 -9.67
C THR A 9 1.33 12.40 -8.86
N LEU A 10 1.08 11.10 -9.04
CA LEU A 10 0.05 10.36 -8.32
C LEU A 10 0.36 10.27 -6.82
N ALA A 11 1.64 10.15 -6.43
CA ALA A 11 2.08 10.10 -5.04
C ALA A 11 1.79 11.39 -4.26
N SER A 12 1.69 12.54 -4.95
CA SER A 12 1.27 13.80 -4.32
C SER A 12 -0.22 13.84 -3.96
N ARG A 13 -1.03 13.00 -4.62
CA ARG A 13 -2.49 12.96 -4.49
C ARG A 13 -2.96 11.80 -3.61
N TYR A 14 -2.29 10.66 -3.71
CA TYR A 14 -2.70 9.42 -3.07
C TYR A 14 -1.74 9.00 -1.96
N GLY A 15 -2.30 8.42 -0.90
CA GLY A 15 -1.58 7.66 0.11
C GLY A 15 -1.84 6.16 -0.02
N VAL A 16 -1.16 5.36 0.79
CA VAL A 16 -1.31 3.91 0.83
C VAL A 16 -1.59 3.45 2.27
N PHE A 17 -2.66 2.68 2.47
CA PHE A 17 -2.79 1.83 3.66
C PHE A 17 -2.15 0.48 3.38
N PHE A 18 -1.34 0.01 4.32
CA PHE A 18 -0.73 -1.32 4.25
C PHE A 18 -1.15 -2.15 5.47
N PHE A 19 -2.06 -3.09 5.27
CA PHE A 19 -2.52 -4.00 6.31
C PHE A 19 -1.72 -5.30 6.27
N TYR A 20 -1.16 -5.69 7.41
CA TYR A 20 -0.27 -6.85 7.50
C TYR A 20 -0.38 -7.54 8.87
N ARG A 21 0.01 -8.82 8.92
CA ARG A 21 0.20 -9.59 10.15
C ARG A 21 1.68 -9.63 10.50
N GLY A 22 2.10 -9.03 11.61
CA GLY A 22 3.50 -9.00 12.01
C GLY A 22 4.09 -10.37 12.35
N LYS A 23 3.26 -11.34 12.74
CA LYS A 23 3.69 -12.72 13.01
C LYS A 23 3.98 -13.55 11.75
N GLN A 24 3.50 -13.12 10.59
CA GLN A 24 3.62 -13.89 9.35
C GLN A 24 4.85 -13.46 8.54
N ALA A 25 5.73 -14.42 8.21
CA ALA A 25 6.96 -14.15 7.47
C ALA A 25 6.73 -13.50 6.10
N LEU A 26 5.73 -13.97 5.34
CA LEU A 26 5.38 -13.44 4.01
C LEU A 26 4.95 -11.96 4.08
N ASP A 27 4.07 -11.64 5.02
CA ASP A 27 3.65 -10.27 5.32
C ASP A 27 4.87 -9.39 5.69
N GLY A 28 5.85 -9.96 6.41
CA GLY A 28 7.09 -9.29 6.75
C GLY A 28 8.05 -9.05 5.57
N GLN A 29 8.11 -9.97 4.60
CA GLN A 29 8.85 -9.74 3.34
C GLN A 29 8.21 -8.60 2.54
N MET A 30 6.87 -8.60 2.45
CA MET A 30 6.12 -7.55 1.77
C MET A 30 6.34 -6.18 2.45
N ALA A 31 6.44 -6.12 3.77
CA ALA A 31 6.76 -4.89 4.49
C ALA A 31 8.07 -4.23 4.03
N GLY A 32 9.10 -5.03 3.72
CA GLY A 32 10.37 -4.54 3.17
C GLY A 32 10.21 -3.94 1.77
N VAL A 33 9.48 -4.64 0.89
CA VAL A 33 9.15 -4.16 -0.46
C VAL A 33 8.43 -2.81 -0.41
N ILE A 34 7.42 -2.69 0.46
CA ILE A 34 6.63 -1.48 0.63
C ILE A 34 7.47 -0.33 1.15
N LYS A 35 8.30 -0.58 2.17
CA LYS A 35 9.18 0.44 2.72
C LYS A 35 10.03 1.07 1.62
N ASN A 36 10.67 0.25 0.79
CA ASN A 36 11.52 0.75 -0.28
C ASN A 36 10.72 1.48 -1.36
N PHE A 37 9.60 0.91 -1.81
CA PHE A 37 8.75 1.52 -2.84
C PHE A 37 8.23 2.90 -2.41
N VAL A 38 7.79 3.03 -1.16
CA VAL A 38 7.29 4.28 -0.59
C VAL A 38 8.41 5.32 -0.46
N GLN A 39 9.60 4.91 -0.04
CA GLN A 39 10.76 5.79 0.05
C GLN A 39 11.20 6.31 -1.32
N GLU A 40 11.28 5.43 -2.32
CA GLU A 40 11.68 5.79 -3.68
C GLU A 40 10.69 6.74 -4.36
N ASN A 41 9.39 6.53 -4.14
CA ASN A 41 8.33 7.30 -4.81
C ASN A 41 7.75 8.43 -3.95
N ARG A 42 8.31 8.65 -2.74
CA ARG A 42 7.86 9.65 -1.75
C ARG A 42 6.37 9.56 -1.44
N LEU A 43 5.85 8.34 -1.39
CA LEU A 43 4.45 8.08 -1.07
C LEU A 43 4.19 8.25 0.43
N ALA A 44 2.99 8.69 0.78
CA ALA A 44 2.53 8.58 2.16
C ALA A 44 2.06 7.15 2.41
N VAL A 45 2.61 6.47 3.42
CA VAL A 45 2.15 5.14 3.84
C VAL A 45 1.70 5.16 5.29
N VAL A 46 0.58 4.49 5.56
CA VAL A 46 0.11 4.20 6.90
C VAL A 46 0.08 2.67 7.06
N PRO A 47 1.11 2.08 7.66
CA PRO A 47 1.13 0.65 7.94
C PRO A 47 0.25 0.34 9.14
N VAL A 48 -0.51 -0.76 9.06
CA VAL A 48 -1.49 -1.20 10.04
C VAL A 48 -1.25 -2.68 10.34
N SER A 49 -0.85 -2.98 11.58
CA SER A 49 -0.73 -4.35 12.07
C SER A 49 -2.11 -4.85 12.51
N VAL A 50 -2.56 -5.95 11.92
CA VAL A 50 -3.87 -6.56 12.23
C VAL A 50 -3.83 -7.61 13.34
N ASP A 51 -2.64 -8.09 13.69
CA ASP A 51 -2.41 -9.11 14.73
C ASP A 51 -1.73 -8.57 15.98
N GLY A 52 -1.54 -7.25 16.05
CA GLY A 52 -0.91 -6.56 17.18
C GLY A 52 0.62 -6.56 17.16
N VAL A 53 1.26 -7.28 16.22
CA VAL A 53 2.72 -7.38 16.15
C VAL A 53 3.26 -6.37 15.13
N ILE A 54 4.16 -5.51 15.59
CA ILE A 54 4.80 -4.50 14.74
C ILE A 54 6.03 -5.09 14.08
N ASN A 55 6.09 -4.99 12.75
CA ASN A 55 7.29 -5.34 12.00
C ASN A 55 8.38 -4.26 12.23
N PRO A 56 9.62 -4.63 12.59
CA PRO A 56 10.73 -3.68 12.79
C PRO A 56 11.03 -2.79 11.57
N ALA A 57 10.72 -3.24 10.35
CA ALA A 57 10.84 -2.44 9.13
C ALA A 57 9.81 -1.30 9.06
N LEU A 58 8.70 -1.40 9.80
CA LEU A 58 7.57 -0.47 9.83
C LEU A 58 7.29 0.00 11.27
N PRO A 59 8.24 0.66 11.95
CA PRO A 59 8.12 0.98 13.38
C PRO A 59 6.99 1.99 13.69
N ARG A 60 6.52 2.73 12.69
CA ARG A 60 5.41 3.70 12.81
C ARG A 60 4.02 3.08 12.55
N SER A 61 3.95 1.75 12.59
CA SER A 61 2.69 1.03 12.35
C SER A 61 1.65 1.34 13.43
N ARG A 62 0.41 1.46 12.97
CA ARG A 62 -0.76 1.55 13.85
C ARG A 62 -1.29 0.14 14.12
N LEU A 63 -1.96 -0.05 15.24
CA LEU A 63 -2.71 -1.27 15.50
C LEU A 63 -4.08 -1.16 14.86
N ASP A 64 -4.54 -2.25 14.24
CA ASP A 64 -5.91 -2.29 13.75
C ASP A 64 -6.90 -2.24 14.91
N ARG A 65 -7.94 -1.43 14.75
CA ARG A 65 -9.05 -1.26 15.71
C ARG A 65 -10.40 -1.61 15.05
N GLY A 66 -10.36 -2.46 14.03
CA GLY A 66 -11.53 -2.86 13.23
C GLY A 66 -11.65 -2.13 11.88
N HIS A 67 -10.64 -1.37 11.45
CA HIS A 67 -10.63 -0.74 10.13
C HIS A 67 -10.55 -1.82 9.04
N SER A 68 -9.70 -2.84 9.22
CA SER A 68 -9.57 -3.92 8.24
C SER A 68 -10.91 -4.63 7.99
N ARG A 69 -11.66 -4.91 9.06
CA ARG A 69 -12.99 -5.52 8.99
C ARG A 69 -14.02 -4.63 8.30
N ARG A 70 -14.06 -3.34 8.63
CA ARG A 70 -14.97 -2.37 7.99
C ARG A 70 -14.69 -2.20 6.50
N MET A 71 -13.42 -2.31 6.12
CA MET A 71 -12.98 -2.28 4.73
C MET A 71 -13.17 -3.62 3.99
N GLY A 72 -13.69 -4.66 4.66
CA GLY A 72 -13.92 -5.97 4.05
C GLY A 72 -12.64 -6.73 3.70
N ILE A 73 -11.53 -6.45 4.39
CA ILE A 73 -10.23 -7.08 4.10
C ILE A 73 -10.23 -8.52 4.61
N ALA A 74 -10.22 -9.48 3.70
CA ALA A 74 -10.20 -10.91 4.02
C ALA A 74 -8.80 -11.55 3.87
N HIS A 75 -7.91 -10.95 3.07
CA HIS A 75 -6.61 -11.50 2.74
C HIS A 75 -5.49 -10.54 3.15
N PHE A 76 -4.36 -11.09 3.58
CA PHE A 76 -3.19 -10.34 4.02
C PHE A 76 -1.90 -10.93 3.40
N PRO A 77 -0.88 -10.10 3.13
CA PRO A 77 -0.88 -8.64 3.28
C PRO A 77 -1.80 -7.96 2.25
N ALA A 78 -2.33 -6.78 2.59
CA ALA A 78 -3.23 -6.03 1.72
C ALA A 78 -2.82 -4.56 1.63
N LEU A 79 -2.83 -4.02 0.41
CA LEU A 79 -2.58 -2.62 0.12
C LEU A 79 -3.83 -1.97 -0.42
N PHE A 80 -4.08 -0.75 0.06
CA PHE A 80 -5.16 0.08 -0.43
C PHE A 80 -4.61 1.44 -0.83
N LEU A 81 -5.01 1.91 -2.01
CA LEU A 81 -4.81 3.29 -2.40
C LEU A 81 -5.85 4.14 -1.68
N VAL A 82 -5.43 5.28 -1.16
CA VAL A 82 -6.29 6.22 -0.41
C VAL A 82 -6.19 7.58 -1.05
N GLU A 83 -7.33 8.20 -1.31
CA GLU A 83 -7.43 9.59 -1.70
C GLU A 83 -7.95 10.41 -0.50
N PRO A 84 -7.07 11.15 0.20
CA PRO A 84 -7.46 11.84 1.43
C PRO A 84 -8.52 12.92 1.21
N LYS A 85 -8.51 13.57 0.03
CA LYS A 85 -9.44 14.65 -0.31
C LYS A 85 -10.88 14.17 -0.42
N ASP A 86 -11.07 13.04 -1.08
CA ASP A 86 -12.40 12.48 -1.35
C ASP A 86 -12.79 11.40 -0.32
N GLN A 87 -11.90 11.10 0.64
CA GLN A 87 -12.04 10.02 1.63
C GLN A 87 -12.31 8.65 0.99
N ARG A 88 -11.85 8.46 -0.25
CA ARG A 88 -12.03 7.22 -0.99
C ARG A 88 -10.84 6.30 -0.79
N TYR A 89 -11.10 5.01 -0.77
CA TYR A 89 -10.08 3.99 -0.81
C TYR A 89 -10.46 2.90 -1.81
N GLN A 90 -9.46 2.28 -2.41
CA GLN A 90 -9.65 1.16 -3.33
C GLN A 90 -8.53 0.12 -3.16
N PRO A 91 -8.83 -1.17 -3.33
CA PRO A 91 -7.83 -2.22 -3.23
C PRO A 91 -6.76 -2.00 -4.30
N LEU A 92 -5.51 -1.95 -3.87
CA LEU A 92 -4.36 -1.86 -4.75
C LEU A 92 -3.80 -3.25 -5.03
N ALA A 93 -3.50 -4.01 -3.98
CA ALA A 93 -2.90 -5.34 -4.10
C ALA A 93 -3.23 -6.21 -2.89
N TYR A 94 -3.21 -7.52 -3.11
CA TYR A 94 -3.26 -8.55 -2.06
C TYR A 94 -2.11 -9.52 -2.25
N GLY A 95 -1.62 -10.07 -1.14
CA GLY A 95 -0.50 -11.00 -1.16
C GLY A 95 0.84 -10.31 -1.41
N PHE A 96 1.86 -11.14 -1.62
CA PHE A 96 3.20 -10.65 -1.93
C PHE A 96 3.27 -10.13 -3.38
N MET A 97 3.97 -9.01 -3.58
CA MET A 97 4.30 -8.48 -4.90
C MET A 97 5.73 -7.94 -4.90
N THR A 98 6.35 -7.91 -6.08
CA THR A 98 7.62 -7.20 -6.30
C THR A 98 7.39 -5.69 -6.44
N GLN A 99 8.44 -4.88 -6.31
CA GLN A 99 8.34 -3.43 -6.51
C GLN A 99 7.83 -3.06 -7.91
N ASP A 100 8.28 -3.75 -8.96
CA ASP A 100 7.85 -3.47 -10.33
C ASP A 100 6.36 -3.80 -10.54
N ALA A 101 5.89 -4.92 -9.99
CA ALA A 101 4.48 -5.27 -10.05
C ALA A 101 3.62 -4.25 -9.29
N LEU A 102 4.11 -3.79 -8.13
CA LEU A 102 3.45 -2.75 -7.35
C LEU A 102 3.40 -1.40 -8.08
N ALA A 103 4.47 -0.99 -8.77
CA ALA A 103 4.51 0.22 -9.57
C ALA A 103 3.45 0.22 -10.69
N ARG A 104 3.39 -0.88 -11.45
CA ARG A 104 2.40 -1.07 -12.53
C ARG A 104 0.97 -1.04 -11.99
N GLN A 105 0.74 -1.75 -10.89
CA GLN A 105 -0.57 -1.81 -10.25
C GLN A 105 -0.99 -0.44 -9.71
N PHE A 106 -0.06 0.30 -9.11
CA PHE A 106 -0.29 1.66 -8.61
C PHE A 106 -0.69 2.59 -9.75
N LEU A 107 0.04 2.56 -10.87
CA LEU A 107 -0.29 3.34 -12.06
C LEU A 107 -1.70 2.99 -12.57
N ALA A 108 -1.99 1.70 -12.75
CA ALA A 108 -3.28 1.24 -13.27
C ALA A 108 -4.47 1.66 -12.39
N VAL A 109 -4.35 1.47 -11.07
CA VAL A 109 -5.43 1.76 -10.13
C VAL A 109 -5.62 3.27 -9.94
N ALA A 110 -4.53 4.04 -9.90
CA ALA A 110 -4.58 5.48 -9.68
C ALA A 110 -5.05 6.29 -10.91
N THR A 111 -4.92 5.74 -12.12
CA THR A 111 -5.51 6.31 -13.34
C THR A 111 -6.94 5.82 -13.60
N GLY A 112 -7.48 4.93 -12.76
CA GLY A 112 -8.79 4.32 -12.96
C GLY A 112 -8.82 3.39 -14.18
N PHE A 113 -7.73 2.64 -14.39
CA PHE A 113 -7.48 1.79 -15.57
C PHE A 113 -7.54 2.53 -16.90
N LYS A 114 -7.43 3.87 -16.90
CA LYS A 114 -7.31 4.63 -18.14
C LYS A 114 -5.97 4.28 -18.78
N PRO A 115 -5.97 3.79 -20.03
CA PRO A 115 -4.72 3.49 -20.71
C PRO A 115 -3.97 4.79 -21.01
N ASN A 116 -2.68 4.82 -20.67
CA ASN A 116 -1.76 5.88 -21.11
C ASN A 116 -1.22 5.48 -22.50
N PHE A 117 -2.00 5.72 -23.56
CA PHE A 117 -1.52 5.68 -24.95
C PHE A 117 -1.22 7.10 -25.44
#